data_AF-A0A954RI75-F1
#
_entry.id   AF-A0A954RI75-F1
#
_cell.length_a   1.000
_cell.length_b   1.000
_cell.length_c   1.000
_cell.angle_alpha   90.00
_cell.angle_beta   90.00
_cell.angle_gamma   90.00
#
_symmetry.space_group_name_H-M   'P 1'
#
loop_
_entity.id
_entity.type
_entity.pdbx_description
1 polymer ?
#
loop_
_entity_poly.entity_id
_entity_poly.type
_entity_poly.pdbx_seq_one_letter_code
_entity_poly.pdbx_strand_id
1 'polypeptide(L)'
;MPDPKLLKIGDQLRILRVPISDLQQRDRELAENSELAGWTASSIERIIEQTPIVRVSRIDEAGAVWYDATIIGPDGMEESHSLIVYDDDTWEPL
;
A
#
# COMPACT_ATOMS: atom_id res chain seq x y z
N MET A 1 2.65 4.63 16.16
CA MET A 1 1.97 3.89 15.08
C MET A 1 1.31 2.66 15.69
N PRO A 2 0.09 2.32 15.27
CA PRO A 2 -0.57 1.10 15.73
C PRO A 2 0.17 -0.15 15.21
N ASP A 3 0.15 -1.23 15.98
CA ASP A 3 0.83 -2.50 15.65
C ASP A 3 -0.02 -3.28 14.62
N PRO A 4 0.48 -3.53 13.40
CA PRO A 4 -0.27 -4.25 12.37
C PRO A 4 -0.64 -5.68 12.79
N LYS A 5 0.06 -6.29 13.76
CA LYS A 5 -0.28 -7.61 14.29
C LYS A 5 -1.59 -7.65 15.07
N LEU A 6 -2.14 -6.49 15.43
CA LEU A 6 -3.45 -6.38 16.08
C LEU A 6 -4.61 -6.38 15.08
N LEU A 7 -4.31 -6.23 13.79
CA LEU A 7 -5.32 -6.20 12.74
C LEU A 7 -5.90 -7.59 12.47
N LYS A 8 -7.17 -7.59 12.06
CA LYS A 8 -7.92 -8.78 11.68
C LYS A 8 -8.43 -8.63 10.27
N ILE A 9 -8.66 -9.77 9.62
CA ILE A 9 -9.33 -9.81 8.32
C ILE A 9 -10.69 -9.12 8.45
N GLY A 10 -10.96 -8.17 7.55
CA GLY A 10 -12.17 -7.35 7.54
C GLY A 10 -12.05 -5.98 8.19
N ASP A 11 -11.00 -5.73 8.99
CA ASP A 11 -10.74 -4.41 9.57
C ASP A 11 -10.52 -3.36 8.49
N GLN A 12 -10.89 -2.11 8.78
CA GLN A 12 -10.69 -0.97 7.90
C GLN A 12 -9.54 -0.12 8.39
N LEU A 13 -8.69 0.29 7.44
CA LEU A 13 -7.50 1.08 7.69
C LEU A 13 -7.56 2.32 6.82
N ARG A 14 -7.22 3.47 7.37
CA ARG A 14 -6.95 4.65 6.57
C ARG A 14 -5.46 4.75 6.27
N ILE A 15 -5.04 4.64 5.03
CA ILE A 15 -3.67 4.88 4.57
C ILE A 15 -3.40 6.38 4.55
N LEU A 16 -2.35 6.83 5.25
CA LEU A 16 -2.04 8.25 5.41
C LEU A 16 -0.84 8.73 4.60
N ARG A 17 0.11 7.84 4.29
CA ARG A 17 1.31 8.15 3.51
C ARG A 17 1.91 6.91 2.87
N VAL A 18 2.76 7.14 1.88
CA VAL A 18 3.64 6.10 1.32
C VAL A 18 4.70 5.70 2.36
N PRO A 19 5.02 4.41 2.50
CA PRO A 19 6.10 3.92 3.36
C PRO A 19 7.46 4.50 2.94
N ILE A 20 8.34 4.73 3.90
CA ILE A 20 9.67 5.28 3.61
C ILE A 20 10.49 4.27 2.82
N SER A 21 10.32 2.99 3.13
CA SER A 21 10.94 1.88 2.42
C SER A 21 10.60 1.88 0.92
N ASP A 22 9.33 2.08 0.56
CA ASP A 22 8.86 2.18 -0.83
C ASP A 22 9.39 3.43 -1.54
N LEU A 23 9.50 4.56 -0.84
CA LEU A 23 10.12 5.78 -1.40
C LEU A 23 11.60 5.55 -1.72
N GLN A 24 12.34 4.93 -0.81
CA GLN A 24 13.75 4.59 -1.02
C GLN A 24 13.93 3.52 -2.11
N GLN A 25 12.99 2.59 -2.25
CA GLN A 25 12.98 1.63 -3.34
C GLN A 25 12.79 2.35 -4.69
N ARG A 26 11.82 3.26 -4.79
CA ARG A 26 11.60 4.08 -5.98
C ARG A 26 12.87 4.83 -6.39
N ASP A 27 13.55 5.49 -5.45
CA ASP A 27 14.76 6.25 -5.75
C ASP A 27 15.88 5.36 -6.33
N ARG A 28 16.04 4.14 -5.80
CA ARG A 28 16.99 3.16 -6.34
C ARG A 28 16.59 2.67 -7.73
N GLU A 29 15.33 2.31 -7.92
CA GLU A 29 14.83 1.81 -9.20
C GLU A 29 14.92 2.87 -10.31
N LEU A 30 14.70 4.14 -9.98
CA LEU A 30 14.90 5.27 -10.89
C LEU A 30 16.38 5.44 -11.24
N ALA A 31 17.30 5.29 -10.27
CA ALA A 31 18.73 5.34 -10.52
C ALA A 31 19.21 4.18 -11.42
N GLU A 32 18.53 3.03 -11.37
CA GLU A 32 18.83 1.83 -12.15
C GLU A 32 18.10 1.79 -13.51
N ASN A 33 17.24 2.78 -13.83
CA ASN A 33 16.34 2.76 -14.99
C ASN A 33 15.52 1.46 -15.08
N SER A 34 15.00 1.00 -13.95
CA SER A 34 14.07 -0.14 -13.92
C SER A 34 12.78 0.21 -14.68
N GLU A 35 12.26 -0.74 -15.44
CA GLU A 35 11.05 -0.58 -16.26
C GLU A 35 9.83 -0.16 -15.43
N LEU A 36 9.73 -0.65 -14.19
CA LEU A 36 8.61 -0.42 -13.28
C LEU A 36 9.02 0.45 -12.08
N ALA A 37 10.01 1.33 -12.27
CA ALA A 37 10.53 2.14 -11.19
C ALA A 37 9.45 2.94 -10.46
N GLY A 38 9.34 2.71 -9.15
CA GLY A 38 8.40 3.38 -8.28
C GLY A 38 6.95 2.93 -8.42
N TRP A 39 6.69 1.78 -9.06
CA TRP A 39 5.33 1.28 -9.26
C TRP A 39 4.55 1.18 -7.94
N THR A 40 5.12 0.53 -6.92
CA THR A 40 4.47 0.38 -5.60
C THR A 40 4.18 1.72 -4.94
N ALA A 41 5.18 2.61 -4.84
CA ALA A 41 5.02 3.93 -4.27
C ALA A 41 3.94 4.74 -4.99
N SER A 42 3.91 4.69 -6.32
CA SER A 42 2.93 5.40 -7.15
C SER A 42 1.52 4.84 -6.97
N SER A 43 1.37 3.52 -6.80
CA SER A 43 0.08 2.90 -6.50
C SER A 43 -0.44 3.35 -5.12
N ILE A 44 0.42 3.40 -4.11
CA ILE A 44 0.04 3.86 -2.76
C ILE A 44 -0.34 5.35 -2.77
N GLU A 45 0.39 6.21 -3.50
CA GLU A 45 0.02 7.62 -3.69
C GLU A 45 -1.40 7.75 -4.27
N ARG A 46 -1.73 6.96 -5.29
CA ARG A 46 -3.07 6.96 -5.89
C ARG A 46 -4.15 6.42 -4.96
N ILE A 47 -3.85 5.39 -4.16
CA ILE A 47 -4.78 4.88 -3.14
C ILE A 47 -5.10 6.00 -2.16
N ILE A 48 -4.09 6.74 -1.68
CA ILE A 48 -4.30 7.86 -0.75
C ILE A 48 -5.17 8.96 -1.38
N GLU A 49 -4.95 9.28 -2.65
CA GLU A 49 -5.70 10.32 -3.37
C GLU A 49 -7.16 9.92 -3.67
N GLN A 50 -7.40 8.65 -4.01
CA GLN A 50 -8.70 8.19 -4.53
C GLN A 50 -9.53 7.46 -3.47
N THR A 51 -8.92 6.52 -2.75
CA THR A 51 -9.58 5.55 -1.87
C THR A 51 -8.72 5.25 -0.63
N PRO A 52 -8.44 6.25 0.24
CA PRO A 52 -7.49 6.09 1.33
C PRO A 52 -7.95 5.10 2.40
N ILE A 53 -9.21 4.67 2.38
CA ILE A 53 -9.75 3.67 3.31
C ILE A 53 -9.77 2.32 2.62
N VAL A 54 -8.96 1.40 3.11
CA VAL A 54 -8.83 0.04 2.59
C VAL A 54 -9.31 -0.99 3.62
N ARG A 55 -9.61 -2.20 3.17
CA ARG A 55 -10.00 -3.31 4.03
C ARG A 55 -8.91 -4.38 4.02
N VAL A 56 -8.59 -4.90 5.20
CA VAL A 56 -7.71 -6.06 5.35
C VAL A 56 -8.35 -7.26 4.67
N SER A 57 -7.73 -7.75 3.59
CA SER A 57 -8.23 -8.85 2.77
C SER A 57 -7.74 -10.20 3.29
N ARG A 58 -6.50 -10.26 3.78
CA ARG A 58 -5.91 -11.50 4.31
C ARG A 58 -4.76 -11.21 5.29
N ILE A 59 -4.44 -12.24 6.06
CA ILE A 59 -3.21 -12.33 6.86
C ILE A 59 -2.53 -13.62 6.40
N ASP A 60 -1.27 -13.54 5.96
CA ASP A 60 -0.55 -14.70 5.45
C ASP A 60 0.05 -15.57 6.58
N GLU A 61 0.69 -16.68 6.20
CA GLU A 61 1.29 -17.63 7.15
C GLU A 61 2.42 -17.03 8.00
N ALA A 62 3.06 -15.95 7.52
CA ALA A 62 4.09 -15.21 8.26
C ALA A 62 3.48 -14.15 9.20
N GLY A 63 2.16 -13.97 9.18
CA GLY A 63 1.45 -12.96 9.95
C GLY A 63 1.50 -11.57 9.32
N ALA A 64 1.92 -11.44 8.05
CA ALA A 64 1.86 -10.16 7.37
C ALA A 64 0.41 -9.87 6.94
N VAL A 65 0.01 -8.62 7.14
CA VAL A 65 -1.35 -8.16 6.87
C VAL A 65 -1.39 -7.59 5.47
N TRP A 66 -2.43 -7.93 4.71
CA TRP A 66 -2.61 -7.48 3.34
C TRP A 66 -3.96 -6.80 3.15
N TYR A 67 -4.00 -5.82 2.27
CA TYR A 67 -5.23 -5.22 1.78
C TYR A 67 -5.27 -5.23 0.26
N ASP A 68 -6.48 -5.24 -0.28
CA ASP A 68 -6.72 -5.10 -1.70
C ASP A 68 -7.31 -3.71 -1.97
N ALA A 69 -6.85 -3.07 -3.03
CA ALA A 69 -7.31 -1.75 -3.46
C ALA A 69 -7.52 -1.72 -4.96
N THR A 70 -8.61 -1.07 -5.38
CA THR A 70 -8.85 -0.73 -6.79
C THR A 70 -8.66 0.77 -6.95
N ILE A 71 -7.84 1.15 -7.92
CA ILE A 71 -7.55 2.54 -8.28
C ILE A 71 -7.73 2.74 -9.77
N ILE A 72 -7.92 3.99 -10.18
CA ILE A 72 -7.79 4.39 -11.58
C ILE A 72 -6.32 4.73 -11.84
N GLY A 73 -5.71 3.98 -12.76
CA GLY A 73 -4.35 4.14 -13.25
C GLY A 73 -4.13 5.42 -14.06
N PRO A 74 -2.88 5.74 -14.42
CA PRO A 74 -2.54 6.95 -15.17
C PRO A 74 -3.12 6.98 -16.60
N ASP A 75 -3.43 5.81 -17.16
CA ASP A 75 -4.08 5.64 -18.46
C ASP A 75 -5.62 5.74 -18.38
N GLY A 76 -6.17 5.92 -17.17
CA GLY A 76 -7.60 5.98 -16.91
C GLY A 76 -8.27 4.61 -16.76
N MET A 77 -7.52 3.51 -16.74
CA MET A 77 -8.04 2.16 -16.55
C MET A 77 -8.08 1.77 -15.07
N GLU A 78 -9.00 0.87 -14.71
CA GLU A 78 -9.01 0.27 -13.37
C GLU A 78 -7.84 -0.69 -13.19
N GLU A 79 -7.11 -0.51 -12.09
CA GLU A 79 -6.04 -1.39 -11.65
C GLU A 79 -6.38 -1.96 -10.28
N SER A 80 -6.16 -3.26 -10.10
CA SER A 80 -6.33 -3.94 -8.81
C SER A 80 -4.97 -4.28 -8.22
N HIS A 81 -4.74 -3.86 -6.99
CA HIS A 81 -3.49 -4.02 -6.26
C HIS A 81 -3.74 -4.79 -4.97
N SER A 82 -2.82 -5.70 -4.64
CA SER A 82 -2.77 -6.37 -3.33
C SER A 82 -1.46 -5.98 -2.66
N LEU A 83 -1.54 -5.24 -1.56
CA LEU A 83 -0.39 -4.62 -0.90
C LEU A 83 -0.29 -5.08 0.55
N ILE A 84 0.94 -5.11 1.06
CA ILE A 84 1.26 -5.42 2.46
C ILE A 84 1.07 -4.16 3.29
N VAL A 85 0.57 -4.32 4.52
CA VAL A 85 0.65 -3.27 5.56
C VAL A 85 2.02 -3.37 6.22
N TYR A 86 2.92 -2.42 5.94
CA TYR A 86 4.25 -2.42 6.55
C TYR A 86 4.27 -1.86 7.97
N ASP A 87 5.33 -2.18 8.70
CA ASP A 87 5.59 -1.63 10.05
C ASP A 87 5.90 -0.13 10.03
N ASP A 88 6.20 0.47 8.87
CA ASP A 88 6.34 1.92 8.67
C ASP A 88 5.15 2.56 7.94
N ASP A 89 4.12 1.76 7.61
CA ASP A 89 2.83 2.26 7.11
C ASP A 89 2.17 3.10 8.17
N THR A 90 1.76 4.31 7.81
CA THR A 90 1.02 5.15 8.75
C THR A 90 -0.44 4.98 8.44
N TRP A 91 -1.09 4.16 9.24
CA TRP A 91 -2.53 3.94 9.18
C TRP A 91 -3.18 4.19 10.53
N GLU A 92 -4.47 4.50 10.47
CA GLU A 92 -5.34 4.63 11.65
C GLU A 92 -6.52 3.65 11.52
N PRO A 93 -6.86 2.92 12.59
CA PRO A 93 -8.07 2.11 12.62
C PRO A 93 -9.31 3.02 12.58
N LEU A 94 -10.38 2.56 11.92
CA LEU A 94 -11.67 3.23 11.86
C LEU A 94 -12.71 2.59 12.80
#